data_AF-A0A0N8QZK9-F1
#
_entry.id   AF-A0A0N8QZK9-F1
#
_cell.length_a   1.000
_cell.length_b   1.000
_cell.length_c   1.000
_cell.angle_alpha   90.00
_cell.angle_beta   90.00
_cell.angle_gamma   90.00
#
_symmetry.space_group_name_H-M   'P 1'
#
loop_
_entity.id
_entity.type
_entity.pdbx_description
1 polymer ?
#
loop_
_entity_poly.entity_id
_entity_poly.type
_entity_poly.pdbx_seq_one_letter_code
_entity_poly.pdbx_strand_id
1 'polypeptide(L)'
;MFIGILLILTWLILLLRYPAKALPVSLAAAAGLGIVAAIVIWQDSRETRQLERLDIQLGYDPQGCPADKPLHVSITNDNQAALLELHWRIAAYAPGDTVNLVDSTYTSARYRGPGQLQAKAAWQDCVPLPALRNGYRPQTLEFRAEHLQGSFSD
;
A
#
# COMPACT_ATOMS: atom_id res chain seq x y z
N MET A 1 -16.85 -28.19 14.53
CA MET A 1 -15.87 -29.03 13.80
C MET A 1 -16.51 -30.29 13.20
N PHE A 2 -17.30 -31.07 13.97
CA PHE A 2 -17.97 -32.29 13.46
C PHE A 2 -18.86 -32.10 12.22
N ILE A 3 -19.62 -31.01 12.15
CA ILE A 3 -20.49 -30.70 11.00
C ILE A 3 -19.67 -30.51 9.72
N GLY A 4 -18.51 -29.84 9.82
CA GLY A 4 -17.60 -29.66 8.69
C GLY A 4 -17.02 -30.99 8.21
N ILE A 5 -16.64 -31.88 9.13
CA ILE A 5 -16.11 -33.20 8.82
C ILE A 5 -17.18 -34.07 8.12
N LEU A 6 -18.42 -34.07 8.63
CA LEU A 6 -19.53 -34.79 8.02
C LEU A 6 -19.83 -34.30 6.60
N LEU A 7 -19.81 -32.97 6.37
CA LEU A 7 -19.99 -32.40 5.03
C LEU A 7 -18.90 -32.85 4.06
N ILE A 8 -17.63 -32.83 4.48
CA ILE A 8 -16.49 -33.26 3.65
C ILE A 8 -16.60 -34.74 3.30
N LEU A 9 -16.92 -35.60 4.28
CA LEU A 9 -17.09 -37.04 4.06
C LEU A 9 -18.25 -37.33 3.11
N THR A 10 -19.38 -36.63 3.29
CA THR A 10 -20.56 -36.80 2.43
C THR A 10 -20.25 -36.40 0.99
N TRP A 11 -19.53 -35.28 0.80
CA TRP A 11 -19.06 -34.85 -0.51
C TRP A 11 -18.10 -35.86 -1.16
N LEU A 12 -17.14 -36.40 -0.39
CA LEU A 12 -16.18 -37.40 -0.87
C LEU A 12 -16.89 -38.70 -1.33
N ILE A 13 -17.87 -39.16 -0.55
CA ILE A 13 -18.70 -40.34 -0.89
C ILE A 13 -19.48 -40.10 -2.18
N LEU A 14 -20.09 -38.92 -2.35
CA LEU A 14 -20.80 -38.55 -3.57
C LEU A 14 -19.87 -38.48 -4.78
N LEU A 15 -18.63 -38.00 -4.60
CA LEU A 15 -17.64 -37.89 -5.68
C LEU A 15 -17.13 -39.25 -6.15
N LEU A 16 -16.86 -40.18 -5.22
CA LEU A 16 -16.49 -41.57 -5.53
C LEU A 16 -17.62 -42.37 -6.18
N ARG A 17 -18.88 -42.16 -5.74
CA ARG A 17 -20.02 -42.95 -6.20
C ARG A 17 -20.67 -42.42 -7.47
N TYR A 18 -20.62 -41.12 -7.70
CA TYR A 18 -21.22 -40.46 -8.87
C TYR A 18 -20.23 -39.51 -9.57
N PRO A 19 -19.09 -40.03 -10.07
CA PRO A 19 -18.04 -39.18 -10.65
C PRO A 19 -18.56 -38.38 -11.84
N ALA A 20 -19.43 -38.95 -12.67
CA ALA A 20 -20.00 -38.28 -13.84
C ALA A 20 -20.93 -37.09 -13.49
N LYS A 21 -21.34 -36.92 -12.23
CA LYS A 21 -22.26 -35.86 -11.78
C LYS A 21 -21.61 -34.90 -10.78
N ALA A 22 -20.86 -35.42 -9.82
CA ALA A 22 -20.23 -34.61 -8.77
C ALA A 22 -18.94 -33.91 -9.24
N LEU A 23 -18.18 -34.55 -10.12
CA LEU A 23 -16.92 -34.01 -10.66
C LEU A 23 -17.12 -32.76 -11.52
N PRO A 24 -18.07 -32.69 -12.49
CA PRO A 24 -18.28 -31.46 -13.26
C PRO A 24 -18.79 -30.30 -12.39
N VAL A 25 -19.62 -30.58 -11.38
CA VAL A 25 -20.10 -29.54 -10.43
C VAL A 25 -18.93 -28.98 -9.61
N SER A 26 -18.08 -29.86 -9.09
CA SER A 26 -16.91 -29.46 -8.30
C SER A 26 -15.89 -28.70 -9.15
N LEU A 27 -15.69 -29.13 -10.39
CA LEU A 27 -14.80 -28.45 -11.34
C LEU A 27 -15.34 -27.06 -11.73
N ALA A 28 -16.64 -26.94 -11.95
CA ALA A 28 -17.29 -25.65 -12.20
C ALA A 28 -17.15 -24.70 -11.00
N ALA A 29 -17.34 -25.22 -9.77
CA ALA A 29 -17.14 -24.43 -8.55
C ALA A 29 -15.68 -24.00 -8.39
N ALA A 30 -14.73 -24.91 -8.60
CA ALA A 30 -13.29 -24.60 -8.54
C ALA A 30 -12.88 -23.59 -9.61
N ALA A 31 -13.40 -23.72 -10.83
CA ALA A 31 -13.16 -22.76 -11.91
C ALA A 31 -13.72 -21.38 -11.57
N GLY A 32 -14.94 -21.30 -11.04
CA GLY A 32 -15.54 -20.05 -10.58
C GLY A 32 -14.70 -19.36 -9.51
N LEU A 33 -14.26 -20.12 -8.49
CA LEU A 33 -13.36 -19.61 -7.44
C LEU A 33 -12.01 -19.16 -8.02
N GLY A 34 -11.45 -19.93 -8.95
CA GLY A 34 -10.20 -19.59 -9.63
C GLY A 34 -10.28 -18.30 -10.44
N ILE A 35 -11.40 -18.07 -11.14
CA ILE A 35 -11.64 -16.82 -11.89
C ILE A 35 -11.72 -15.63 -10.93
N VAL A 36 -12.49 -15.74 -9.84
CA VAL A 36 -12.58 -14.66 -8.85
C VAL A 36 -11.21 -14.35 -8.25
N ALA A 37 -10.46 -15.38 -7.86
CA ALA A 37 -9.11 -15.19 -7.34
C ALA A 37 -8.18 -14.52 -8.36
N ALA A 38 -8.23 -14.93 -9.63
CA ALA A 38 -7.43 -14.33 -10.70
C ALA A 38 -7.78 -12.86 -10.94
N ILE A 39 -9.06 -12.49 -10.91
CA ILE A 39 -9.51 -11.10 -11.04
C ILE A 39 -8.96 -10.24 -9.89
N VAL A 40 -9.06 -10.72 -8.66
CA VAL A 40 -8.56 -10.00 -7.47
C VAL A 40 -7.05 -9.78 -7.57
N ILE A 41 -6.28 -10.82 -7.93
CA ILE A 41 -4.82 -10.73 -8.09
C ILE A 41 -4.45 -9.73 -9.22
N TRP A 42 -5.19 -9.74 -10.32
CA TRP A 42 -4.93 -8.82 -11.43
C TRP A 42 -5.18 -7.36 -11.06
N GLN A 43 -6.27 -7.09 -10.33
CA GLN A 43 -6.61 -5.75 -9.85
C GLN A 43 -5.55 -5.23 -8.87
N ASP A 44 -5.17 -6.06 -7.89
CA ASP A 44 -4.12 -5.73 -6.91
C ASP A 44 -2.78 -5.43 -7.60
N SER A 45 -2.41 -6.23 -8.60
CA SER A 45 -1.17 -6.02 -9.37
C SER A 45 -1.18 -4.75 -10.22
N ARG A 46 -2.35 -4.30 -10.72
CA ARG A 46 -2.46 -3.04 -11.48
C ARG A 46 -2.17 -1.85 -10.57
N GLU A 47 -2.73 -1.83 -9.36
CA GLU A 47 -2.56 -0.76 -8.39
C GLU A 47 -1.12 -0.68 -7.87
N THR A 48 -0.50 -1.81 -7.50
CA THR A 48 0.91 -1.83 -7.04
C THR A 48 1.86 -1.28 -8.10
N ARG A 49 1.70 -1.68 -9.37
CA ARG A 49 2.54 -1.16 -10.47
C ARG A 49 2.35 0.34 -10.70
N GLN A 50 1.19 0.90 -10.39
CA GLN A 50 0.99 2.34 -10.48
C GLN A 50 1.66 3.07 -9.31
N LEU A 51 1.62 2.51 -8.10
CA LEU A 51 2.34 3.05 -6.94
C LEU A 51 3.86 2.99 -7.11
N GLU A 52 4.40 1.94 -7.73
CA GLU A 52 5.84 1.84 -8.06
C GLU A 52 6.34 2.93 -9.02
N ARG A 53 5.41 3.56 -9.77
CA ARG A 53 5.70 4.68 -10.68
C ARG A 53 5.44 6.04 -10.03
N LEU A 54 5.21 6.09 -8.72
CA LEU A 54 5.27 7.33 -7.96
C LEU A 54 6.68 7.47 -7.39
N ASP A 55 7.40 8.49 -7.84
CA ASP A 55 8.66 8.88 -7.20
C ASP A 55 8.36 9.84 -6.06
N ILE A 56 8.72 9.46 -4.84
CA ILE A 56 8.45 10.24 -3.62
C ILE A 56 9.75 10.47 -2.89
N GLN A 57 10.16 11.73 -2.85
CA GLN A 57 11.40 12.17 -2.22
C GLN A 57 11.08 13.01 -1.00
N LEU A 58 11.74 12.72 0.11
CA LEU A 58 11.65 13.48 1.35
C LEU A 58 13.03 13.89 1.81
N GLY A 59 13.16 15.16 2.19
CA GLY A 59 14.41 15.71 2.67
C GLY A 59 14.17 16.70 3.80
N TYR A 60 15.05 16.67 4.81
CA TYR A 60 15.08 17.71 5.82
C TYR A 60 15.72 18.96 5.21
N ASP A 61 14.91 19.99 4.98
CA ASP A 61 15.33 21.26 4.37
C ASP A 61 14.81 22.45 5.19
N PRO A 62 15.49 22.79 6.30
CA PRO A 62 15.11 23.93 7.13
C PRO A 62 15.45 25.29 6.47
N GLN A 63 16.11 25.32 5.31
CA GLN A 63 16.42 26.56 4.59
C GLN A 63 15.32 26.88 3.56
N GLY A 64 14.81 25.87 2.85
CA GLY A 64 13.74 26.00 1.87
C GLY A 64 12.33 25.92 2.45
N CYS A 65 12.16 25.34 3.64
CA CYS A 65 10.85 25.19 4.28
C CYS A 65 10.66 26.05 5.55
N PRO A 66 9.41 26.41 5.91
CA PRO A 66 9.08 27.08 7.16
C PRO A 66 9.50 26.28 8.41
N ALA A 67 9.76 26.98 9.52
CA ALA A 67 10.23 26.36 10.76
C ALA A 67 9.24 25.36 11.39
N ASP A 68 7.94 25.53 11.16
CA ASP A 68 6.88 24.60 11.59
C ASP A 68 6.77 23.37 10.68
N LYS A 69 7.32 23.42 9.47
CA LYS A 69 7.25 22.37 8.46
C LYS A 69 8.59 22.12 7.75
N PRO A 70 9.65 21.73 8.48
CA PRO A 70 11.02 21.74 7.95
C PRO A 70 11.35 20.57 7.00
N LEU A 71 10.36 19.76 6.62
CA LEU A 71 10.56 18.60 5.75
C LEU A 71 9.97 18.90 4.37
N HIS A 72 10.84 18.95 3.37
CA HIS A 72 10.44 19.09 1.96
C HIS A 72 10.00 17.73 1.42
N VAL A 73 8.89 17.74 0.68
CA VAL A 73 8.32 16.56 0.02
C VAL A 73 8.16 16.88 -1.46
N SER A 74 8.64 15.99 -2.32
CA SER A 74 8.39 16.01 -3.75
C SER A 74 7.73 14.70 -4.16
N ILE A 75 6.63 14.77 -4.90
CA ILE A 75 5.91 13.63 -5.44
C ILE A 75 5.80 13.82 -6.95
N THR A 76 6.32 12.87 -7.71
CA THR A 76 6.25 12.86 -9.18
C THR A 76 5.40 11.67 -9.61
N ASN A 77 4.35 11.95 -10.39
CA ASN A 77 3.49 10.91 -10.94
C ASN A 77 3.97 10.49 -12.32
N ASP A 78 4.81 9.43 -12.39
CA ASP A 78 5.26 8.88 -13.67
C ASP A 78 4.26 7.92 -14.32
N ASN A 79 3.04 7.82 -13.80
CA ASN A 79 1.98 7.09 -14.47
C ASN A 79 1.41 7.86 -15.67
N GLN A 80 0.68 7.13 -16.51
CA GLN A 80 -0.18 7.70 -17.55
C GLN A 80 -1.58 8.07 -17.02
N ALA A 81 -1.92 7.61 -15.83
CA ALA A 81 -3.18 7.91 -15.15
C ALA A 81 -2.99 9.02 -14.11
N ALA A 82 -4.03 9.81 -13.86
CA ALA A 82 -4.03 10.80 -12.79
C ALA A 82 -4.16 10.10 -11.43
N LEU A 83 -3.36 10.52 -10.46
CA LEU A 83 -3.50 10.13 -9.06
C LEU A 83 -4.66 10.95 -8.47
N LEU A 84 -5.64 10.27 -7.88
CA LEU A 84 -6.84 10.90 -7.32
C LEU A 84 -6.66 11.16 -5.82
N GLU A 85 -6.19 10.15 -5.10
CA GLU A 85 -5.92 10.21 -3.67
C GLU A 85 -4.62 9.48 -3.33
N LEU A 86 -3.88 10.00 -2.35
CA LEU A 86 -2.69 9.37 -1.81
C LEU A 86 -2.66 9.50 -0.29
N HIS A 87 -2.65 8.34 0.35
CA HIS A 87 -2.45 8.14 1.77
C HIS A 87 -1.08 7.53 1.99
N TRP A 88 -0.31 8.13 2.89
CA TRP A 88 1.06 7.74 3.13
C TRP A 88 1.49 8.13 4.54
N ARG A 89 2.60 7.54 4.99
CA ARG A 89 3.20 7.79 6.30
C ARG A 89 4.66 8.11 6.12
N ILE A 90 5.17 8.98 6.98
CA ILE A 90 6.60 9.29 7.02
C ILE A 90 7.27 8.30 7.96
N ALA A 91 8.34 7.70 7.50
CA ALA A 91 9.29 6.94 8.29
C ALA A 91 10.64 7.65 8.28
N ALA A 92 11.40 7.48 9.36
CA ALA A 92 12.72 8.07 9.51
C ALA A 92 13.70 6.99 9.94
N TYR A 93 14.84 6.91 9.25
CA TYR A 93 15.85 5.88 9.44
C TYR A 93 17.21 6.53 9.71
N ALA A 94 18.00 5.92 10.58
CA ALA A 94 19.42 6.24 10.61
C ALA A 94 20.09 5.67 9.33
N PRO A 95 21.12 6.33 8.77
CA PRO A 95 21.82 5.83 7.60
C PRO A 95 22.34 4.41 7.81
N GLY A 96 21.90 3.47 6.97
CA GLY A 96 22.25 2.05 7.06
C GLY A 96 21.45 1.23 8.09
N ASP A 97 20.49 1.84 8.78
CA ASP A 97 19.58 1.17 9.70
C ASP A 97 18.21 0.94 9.04
N THR A 98 17.48 -0.07 9.51
CA THR A 98 16.12 -0.43 9.07
C THR A 98 15.09 -0.21 10.18
N VAL A 99 15.50 0.29 11.35
CA VAL A 99 14.56 0.59 12.44
C VAL A 99 13.91 1.94 12.20
N ASN A 100 12.57 1.97 12.14
CA ASN A 100 11.82 3.21 12.04
C ASN A 100 11.90 4.00 13.37
N LEU A 101 12.46 5.20 13.28
CA LEU A 101 12.70 6.11 14.40
C LEU A 101 11.55 7.09 14.62
N VAL A 102 10.52 7.07 13.79
CA VAL A 102 9.28 7.80 14.06
C VAL A 102 8.58 7.15 15.26
N ASP A 103 8.19 7.98 16.22
CA ASP A 103 7.47 7.55 17.40
C ASP A 103 6.04 7.13 17.00
N SER A 104 5.74 5.85 17.16
CA SER A 104 4.47 5.26 16.73
C SER A 104 3.40 5.40 17.80
N THR A 105 3.21 6.61 18.31
CA THR A 105 2.02 6.90 19.13
C THR A 105 0.76 6.72 18.28
N TYR A 106 -0.37 6.38 18.92
CA TYR A 106 -1.67 6.08 18.26
C TYR A 106 -2.19 7.22 17.35
N THR A 107 -1.60 8.41 17.42
CA THR A 107 -1.90 9.62 16.64
C THR A 107 -0.91 9.85 15.51
N SER A 108 -0.43 8.80 14.84
CA SER A 108 0.47 8.97 13.69
C SER A 108 -0.15 9.90 12.65
N ALA A 109 0.50 11.03 12.37
CA ALA A 109 0.03 12.01 11.41
C ALA A 109 -0.16 11.33 10.05
N ARG A 110 -1.40 11.27 9.57
CA ARG A 110 -1.68 10.91 8.18
C ARG A 110 -1.46 12.17 7.36
N TYR A 111 -0.40 12.14 6.57
CA TYR A 111 -0.13 13.21 5.63
C TYR A 111 -1.06 12.99 4.44
N ARG A 112 -1.89 13.99 4.14
CA ARG A 112 -2.63 13.99 2.88
C ARG A 112 -1.64 14.37 1.78
N GLY A 113 -1.53 13.54 0.75
CA GLY A 113 -0.74 13.85 -0.43
C GLY A 113 -1.27 15.07 -1.18
N PRO A 114 -0.70 15.37 -2.36
CA PRO A 114 -1.40 16.21 -3.33
C PRO A 114 -2.79 15.63 -3.52
N GLY A 115 -3.80 16.47 -3.71
CA GLY A 115 -5.12 16.00 -4.12
C GLY A 115 -5.02 15.31 -5.50
N GLN A 116 -5.80 15.79 -6.47
CA GLN A 116 -5.66 15.24 -7.81
C GLN A 116 -4.31 15.68 -8.43
N LEU A 117 -3.41 14.73 -8.67
CA LEU A 117 -2.13 14.95 -9.37
C LEU A 117 -2.20 14.32 -10.76
N GLN A 118 -2.11 15.16 -11.79
CA GLN A 118 -2.22 14.73 -13.18
C GLN A 118 -1.11 13.75 -13.57
N ALA A 119 -1.34 12.99 -14.64
CA ALA A 119 -0.31 12.15 -15.23
C ALA A 119 0.91 12.98 -15.62
N LYS A 120 2.12 12.48 -15.33
CA LYS A 120 3.41 13.16 -15.61
C LYS A 120 3.60 14.51 -14.92
N ALA A 121 2.78 14.82 -13.91
CA ALA A 121 2.94 16.03 -13.10
C ALA A 121 3.78 15.76 -11.85
N ALA A 122 4.34 16.83 -11.31
CA ALA A 122 5.03 16.84 -10.03
C ALA A 122 4.34 17.81 -9.06
N TRP A 123 4.40 17.48 -7.78
CA TRP A 123 3.90 18.29 -6.68
C TRP A 123 4.97 18.38 -5.60
N GLN A 124 5.06 19.54 -4.96
CA GLN A 124 5.98 19.80 -3.87
C GLN A 124 5.28 20.55 -2.76
N ASP A 125 5.60 20.22 -1.52
CA ASP A 125 5.11 20.92 -0.34
C ASP A 125 6.05 20.70 0.86
N CYS A 126 5.90 21.54 1.88
CA CYS A 126 6.60 21.43 3.14
C CYS A 126 5.66 20.86 4.20
N VAL A 127 6.09 19.82 4.92
CA VAL A 127 5.28 19.11 5.93
C VAL A 127 5.93 19.14 7.31
N PRO A 128 5.13 19.06 8.40
CA PRO A 128 5.68 19.00 9.74
C PRO A 128 6.47 17.72 9.96
N LEU A 129 7.59 17.85 10.68
CA LEU A 129 8.42 16.73 11.08
C LEU A 129 7.61 15.82 12.04
N PRO A 130 7.57 14.49 11.81
CA PRO A 130 6.95 13.58 12.75
C PRO A 130 7.71 13.55 14.08
N ALA A 131 7.03 13.17 15.16
CA ALA A 131 7.70 12.93 16.44
C ALA A 131 8.74 11.81 16.26
N LEU A 132 9.99 12.08 16.65
CA LEU A 132 11.08 11.12 16.57
C LEU A 132 11.36 10.56 17.97
N ARG A 133 11.84 9.32 18.03
CA ARG A 133 12.38 8.74 19.27
C ARG A 133 13.50 9.64 19.83
N ASN A 134 13.58 9.72 21.15
CA ASN A 134 14.57 10.55 21.83
C ASN A 134 16.01 10.22 21.42
N GLY A 135 16.83 11.26 21.25
CA GLY A 135 18.26 11.14 20.98
C GLY A 135 18.67 11.28 19.51
N TYR A 136 17.73 11.33 18.57
CA TYR A 136 18.01 11.46 17.14
C TYR A 136 17.85 12.90 16.64
N ARG A 137 18.77 13.35 15.78
CA ARG A 137 18.71 14.66 15.12
C ARG A 137 18.10 14.52 13.73
N PRO A 138 17.11 15.34 13.33
CA PRO A 138 16.45 15.20 12.04
C PRO A 138 17.42 15.25 10.84
N GLN A 139 18.41 16.14 10.90
CA GLN A 139 19.41 16.35 9.85
C GLN A 139 20.32 15.15 9.56
N THR A 140 20.36 14.15 10.45
CA THR A 140 21.18 12.94 10.27
C THR A 140 20.34 11.74 9.83
N LEU A 141 19.05 11.92 9.60
CA LEU A 141 18.13 10.83 9.26
C LEU A 141 17.76 10.86 7.78
N GLU A 142 17.47 9.68 7.26
CA GLU A 142 16.85 9.48 5.97
C GLU A 142 15.34 9.37 6.15
N PHE A 143 14.60 10.27 5.51
CA PHE A 143 13.14 10.25 5.52
C PHE A 143 12.63 9.52 4.30
N ARG A 144 11.65 8.63 4.50
CA ARG A 144 11.05 7.85 3.41
C ARG A 144 9.53 7.83 3.57
N ALA A 145 8.83 7.75 2.45
CA ALA A 145 7.39 7.52 2.45
C ALA A 145 7.13 6.02 2.52
N GLU A 146 6.25 5.62 3.44
CA GLU A 146 5.85 4.22 3.64
C GLU A 146 4.34 4.08 3.70
N HIS A 147 3.87 2.83 3.58
CA HIS A 147 2.46 2.48 3.57
C HIS A 147 1.69 3.30 2.51
N LEU A 148 2.25 3.39 1.30
CA LEU A 148 1.65 4.08 0.17
C LEU A 148 0.35 3.38 -0.21
N GLN A 149 -0.75 4.12 -0.16
CA GLN A 149 -2.07 3.68 -0.56
C GLN A 149 -2.68 4.80 -1.41
N GLY A 150 -2.98 4.53 -2.66
CA GLY A 150 -3.50 5.55 -3.56
C GLY A 150 -4.41 4.97 -4.62
N SER A 151 -5.24 5.83 -5.18
CA SER A 151 -6.17 5.50 -6.26
C SER A 151 -5.85 6.33 -7.50
N PHE A 152 -6.00 5.72 -8.67
CA PHE A 152 -5.72 6.34 -9.96
C PHE A 152 -7.00 6.40 -10.80
N SER A 153 -7.05 7.33 -11.75
CA SER A 153 -8.12 7.36 -12.76
C SER A 153 -8.04 6.11 -13.66
N ASP A 154 -9.19 5.54 -14.00
CA ASP A 154 -9.30 4.33 -14.82
C ASP A 154 -8.78 4.46 -16.25
#